data_AF-A0A2E3W3G1-F1
#
_entry.id   AF-A0A2E3W3G1-F1
#
_cell.length_a   1.000
_cell.length_b   1.000
_cell.length_c   1.000
_cell.angle_alpha   90.00
_cell.angle_beta   90.00
_cell.angle_gamma   90.00
#
_symmetry.space_group_name_H-M   'P 1'
#
loop_
_entity.id
_entity.type
_entity.pdbx_description
1 polymer ?
#
loop_
_entity_poly.entity_id
_entity_poly.type
_entity_poly.pdbx_seq_one_letter_code
_entity_poly.pdbx_strand_id
1 'polypeptide(L)'
;MKMKLFLILTVVGTTVGQAKVDQAKVVYGEDNRVEVFKASYRMKQLASSTAGMIKSSQLIKTKNGAILPPFTLKESVGVCSSERFQGQPAPFQCSGFLVGPDLLVTAGHCVSDQQRCSVVSWVFDFKISPNSLKAPVMMKNANIYRCKEVVEAKYEGLADYSLIKLDRPVIGRSPLITRTNGKIKLGTKIAVIGHPSGLPTKVAEGAKVVRNDSSEYFQANLDTFGGNSGSAVFDSGSGTVEGILVRGAKDYESSDDDGCEVVHKTADKITDFGKYGEGVTRITDIKTLRYRWAFLKAAQTGDIEKVKSIASKLKSVEFIYDNGRNTALHLAAKNNQTSVVKYLIKAGVNINAYNEDGNTALHFAAEAGSQTAVARLVDAGADVLAKNNLGQTAVDRASLMSFGIKLILDRAMRNSDKRALVLARD
;
A
#
# COMPACT_ATOMS: atom_id res chain seq x y z
N MET A 1 -47.06 -17.58 -80.93
CA MET A 1 -46.03 -16.62 -81.42
C MET A 1 -46.46 -15.22 -80.95
N LYS A 2 -45.76 -14.43 -80.13
CA LYS A 2 -44.61 -14.57 -79.22
C LYS A 2 -44.92 -13.62 -78.05
N MET A 3 -44.90 -14.12 -76.83
CA MET A 3 -45.14 -13.39 -75.58
C MET A 3 -43.84 -12.66 -75.21
N LYS A 4 -43.85 -11.31 -75.12
CA LYS A 4 -42.67 -10.53 -74.70
C LYS A 4 -42.57 -10.57 -73.18
N LEU A 5 -41.59 -11.33 -72.70
CA LEU A 5 -41.20 -11.45 -71.30
C LEU A 5 -40.38 -10.20 -70.91
N PHE A 6 -40.89 -9.37 -70.02
CA PHE A 6 -40.12 -8.29 -69.40
C PHE A 6 -39.34 -8.87 -68.22
N LEU A 7 -38.01 -8.98 -68.37
CA LEU A 7 -37.09 -9.41 -67.33
C LEU A 7 -36.80 -8.19 -66.42
N ILE A 8 -37.36 -8.18 -65.21
CA ILE A 8 -37.00 -7.19 -64.18
C ILE A 8 -35.67 -7.64 -63.59
N LEU A 9 -34.60 -6.94 -63.97
CA LEU A 9 -33.26 -7.15 -63.41
C LEU A 9 -33.17 -6.44 -62.04
N THR A 10 -33.47 -7.16 -60.96
CA THR A 10 -33.17 -6.69 -59.60
C THR A 10 -31.66 -6.69 -59.40
N VAL A 11 -31.05 -5.50 -59.43
CA VAL A 11 -29.68 -5.27 -58.96
C VAL A 11 -29.68 -5.47 -57.45
N VAL A 12 -29.29 -6.66 -57.01
CA VAL A 12 -28.95 -6.90 -55.61
C VAL A 12 -27.62 -6.20 -55.36
N GLY A 13 -27.70 -4.93 -54.93
CA GLY A 13 -26.57 -4.23 -54.40
C GLY A 13 -26.12 -4.92 -53.12
N THR A 14 -25.10 -5.77 -53.21
CA THR A 14 -24.39 -6.25 -52.03
C THR A 14 -23.70 -5.04 -51.42
N THR A 15 -24.30 -4.46 -50.38
CA THR A 15 -23.56 -3.61 -49.45
C THR A 15 -22.49 -4.50 -48.85
N VAL A 16 -21.27 -4.41 -49.37
CA VAL A 16 -20.09 -4.86 -48.66
C VAL A 16 -20.06 -4.03 -47.39
N GLY A 17 -20.58 -4.59 -46.30
CA GLY A 17 -20.36 -4.06 -44.98
C GLY A 17 -18.86 -3.97 -44.83
N GLN A 18 -18.32 -2.75 -44.79
CA GLN A 18 -16.96 -2.54 -44.35
C GLN A 18 -16.85 -3.24 -43.01
N ALA A 19 -16.07 -4.34 -42.98
CA ALA A 19 -15.62 -4.90 -41.73
C ALA A 19 -15.08 -3.72 -40.92
N LYS A 20 -15.60 -3.51 -39.71
CA LYS A 20 -15.01 -2.56 -38.77
C LYS A 20 -13.54 -2.91 -38.73
N VAL A 21 -12.69 -2.04 -39.27
CA VAL A 21 -11.25 -2.11 -39.04
C VAL A 21 -11.12 -2.14 -37.54
N ASP A 22 -10.64 -3.26 -36.99
CA ASP A 22 -10.39 -3.38 -35.56
C ASP A 22 -9.43 -2.24 -35.22
N GLN A 23 -9.95 -1.20 -34.58
CA GLN A 23 -9.16 -0.03 -34.25
C GLN A 23 -8.03 -0.51 -33.35
N ALA A 24 -6.78 -0.21 -33.74
CA ALA A 24 -5.62 -0.60 -32.96
C ALA A 24 -5.78 -0.14 -31.50
N LYS A 25 -5.64 -1.09 -30.60
CA LYS A 25 -5.84 -0.94 -29.15
C LYS A 25 -4.50 -0.83 -28.48
N VAL A 26 -4.42 -0.21 -27.30
CA VAL A 26 -3.19 -0.35 -26.50
C VAL A 26 -2.95 -1.84 -26.24
N VAL A 27 -1.70 -2.25 -26.03
CA VAL A 27 -1.33 -3.67 -25.84
C VAL A 27 -2.30 -4.41 -24.91
N TYR A 28 -2.76 -3.75 -23.85
CA TYR A 28 -3.62 -4.33 -22.83
C TYR A 28 -5.13 -4.11 -23.03
N GLY A 29 -5.55 -3.42 -24.10
CA GLY A 29 -6.95 -3.13 -24.42
C GLY A 29 -7.20 -1.67 -24.83
N GLU A 30 -8.22 -1.03 -24.28
CA GLU A 30 -8.42 0.41 -24.49
C GLU A 30 -7.68 1.18 -23.40
N ASP A 31 -7.05 2.32 -23.76
CA ASP A 31 -6.49 3.21 -22.75
C ASP A 31 -7.65 3.75 -21.90
N ASN A 32 -7.85 3.17 -20.73
CA ASN A 32 -9.02 3.40 -19.89
C ASN A 32 -8.68 4.07 -18.57
N ARG A 33 -7.44 4.58 -18.47
CA ARG A 33 -7.02 5.44 -17.38
C ARG A 33 -7.95 6.64 -17.28
N VAL A 34 -8.48 6.86 -16.09
CA VAL A 34 -9.30 8.03 -15.76
C VAL A 34 -8.74 8.78 -14.56
N GLU A 35 -9.09 10.06 -14.48
CA GLU A 35 -8.85 10.86 -13.28
C GLU A 35 -9.67 10.33 -12.11
N VAL A 36 -9.12 10.40 -10.89
CA VAL A 36 -9.80 9.93 -9.67
C VAL A 36 -11.22 10.51 -9.54
N PHE A 37 -11.43 11.79 -9.88
CA PHE A 37 -12.74 12.41 -9.77
C PHE A 37 -13.80 11.84 -10.74
N LYS A 38 -13.38 11.18 -11.83
CA LYS A 38 -14.25 10.49 -12.79
C LYS A 38 -14.51 9.02 -12.41
N ALA A 39 -13.72 8.45 -11.50
CA ALA A 39 -13.86 7.06 -11.08
C ALA A 39 -15.11 6.84 -10.20
N SER A 40 -15.46 5.57 -9.97
CA SER A 40 -16.54 5.21 -9.04
C SER A 40 -16.25 5.69 -7.61
N TYR A 41 -17.29 5.86 -6.79
CA TYR A 41 -17.12 6.28 -5.38
C TYR A 41 -16.14 5.38 -4.61
N ARG A 42 -16.23 4.06 -4.83
CA ARG A 42 -15.31 3.10 -4.22
C ARG A 42 -13.87 3.36 -4.63
N MET A 43 -13.60 3.53 -5.92
CA MET A 43 -12.24 3.77 -6.40
C MET A 43 -11.67 5.09 -5.89
N LYS A 44 -12.50 6.12 -5.70
CA LYS A 44 -12.09 7.37 -5.03
C LYS A 44 -11.60 7.13 -3.60
N GLN A 45 -12.30 6.30 -2.83
CA GLN A 45 -11.92 5.96 -1.46
C GLN A 45 -10.61 5.16 -1.45
N LEU A 46 -10.49 4.13 -2.30
CA LEU A 46 -9.27 3.32 -2.40
C LEU A 46 -8.06 4.16 -2.85
N ALA A 47 -8.25 5.07 -3.80
CA ALA A 47 -7.19 5.95 -4.31
C ALA A 47 -6.63 6.92 -3.26
N SER A 48 -7.37 7.20 -2.19
CA SER A 48 -6.87 8.07 -1.11
C SER A 48 -5.63 7.51 -0.42
N SER A 49 -5.48 6.19 -0.43
CA SER A 49 -4.40 5.44 0.22
C SER A 49 -3.27 5.07 -0.73
N THR A 50 -3.24 5.63 -1.94
CA THR A 50 -2.15 5.50 -2.91
C THR A 50 -1.21 6.70 -2.83
N ALA A 51 0.08 6.45 -2.99
CA ALA A 51 1.12 7.47 -2.99
C ALA A 51 2.06 7.31 -4.19
N GLY A 52 2.60 8.44 -4.65
CA GLY A 52 3.67 8.50 -5.63
C GLY A 52 5.04 8.56 -4.95
N MET A 53 6.01 7.81 -5.47
CA MET A 53 7.39 7.81 -4.99
C MET A 53 8.22 8.85 -5.77
N ILE A 54 8.97 9.66 -5.04
CA ILE A 54 9.90 10.65 -5.59
C ILE A 54 11.25 10.59 -4.87
N LYS A 55 12.35 10.93 -5.54
CA LYS A 55 13.64 11.11 -4.84
C LYS A 55 13.52 12.34 -3.94
N SER A 56 13.94 12.20 -2.68
CA SER A 56 13.85 13.28 -1.70
C SER A 56 14.61 14.55 -2.12
N SER A 57 15.67 14.40 -2.94
CA SER A 57 16.44 15.52 -3.50
C SER A 57 15.70 16.33 -4.57
N GLN A 58 14.64 15.78 -5.18
CA GLN A 58 13.84 16.47 -6.19
C GLN A 58 12.73 17.34 -5.56
N LEU A 59 12.49 17.21 -4.26
CA LEU A 59 11.52 18.01 -3.54
C LEU A 59 12.11 19.38 -3.20
N ILE A 60 11.55 20.44 -3.79
CA ILE A 60 11.92 21.81 -3.45
C ILE A 60 11.17 22.19 -2.17
N LYS A 61 11.84 22.10 -1.02
CA LYS A 61 11.25 22.33 0.29
C LYS A 61 10.84 23.80 0.47
N THR A 62 9.68 23.98 1.09
CA THR A 62 9.13 25.28 1.49
C THR A 62 8.76 25.21 2.97
N LYS A 63 8.37 26.36 3.57
CA LYS A 63 7.92 26.40 4.97
C LYS A 63 6.73 25.46 5.25
N ASN A 64 5.81 25.33 4.29
CA ASN A 64 4.52 24.66 4.50
C ASN A 64 4.37 23.34 3.71
N GLY A 65 5.41 22.91 3.00
CA GLY A 65 5.28 21.84 2.02
C GLY A 65 6.51 21.68 1.13
N ALA A 66 6.31 21.07 -0.03
CA ALA A 66 7.30 21.07 -1.10
C ALA A 66 6.64 21.28 -2.46
N ILE A 67 7.37 21.92 -3.36
CA ILE A 67 7.03 22.01 -4.78
C ILE A 67 7.59 20.77 -5.47
N LEU A 68 6.76 20.15 -6.31
CA LEU A 68 7.18 19.01 -7.13
C LEU A 68 7.84 19.52 -8.42
N PRO A 69 8.75 18.74 -9.03
CA PRO A 69 9.32 19.08 -10.32
C PRO A 69 8.22 19.38 -11.36
N PRO A 70 8.36 20.44 -12.16
CA PRO A 70 7.28 20.91 -13.04
C PRO A 70 7.17 20.12 -14.35
N PHE A 71 8.00 19.09 -14.54
CA PHE A 71 8.08 18.35 -15.80
C PHE A 71 6.77 17.62 -16.09
N THR A 72 6.26 17.86 -17.29
CA THR A 72 5.11 17.19 -17.87
C THR A 72 5.47 15.79 -18.35
N LEU A 73 4.46 14.98 -18.66
CA LEU A 73 4.65 13.67 -19.28
C LEU A 73 5.43 13.80 -20.61
N LYS A 74 5.11 14.80 -21.42
CA LYS A 74 5.84 15.11 -22.66
C LYS A 74 7.32 15.37 -22.41
N GLU A 75 7.67 16.12 -21.38
CA GLU A 75 9.07 16.44 -21.07
C GLU A 75 9.81 15.27 -20.41
N SER A 76 9.10 14.45 -19.63
CA SER A 76 9.69 13.36 -18.85
C SER A 76 9.86 12.06 -19.66
N VAL A 77 8.93 11.79 -20.58
CA VAL A 77 8.90 10.56 -21.40
C VAL A 77 9.16 10.86 -22.88
N GLY A 78 8.94 12.09 -23.35
CA GLY A 78 9.08 12.44 -24.77
C GLY A 78 7.83 12.16 -25.61
N VAL A 79 6.64 12.06 -24.98
CA VAL A 79 5.42 11.69 -25.71
C VAL A 79 4.94 12.75 -26.69
N CYS A 80 4.30 12.31 -27.77
CA CYS A 80 3.74 13.20 -28.78
C CYS A 80 2.62 14.11 -28.24
N SER A 81 2.41 15.26 -28.86
CA SER A 81 1.39 16.24 -28.43
C SER A 81 -0.04 15.71 -28.58
N SER A 82 -0.24 14.68 -29.41
CA SER A 82 -1.48 13.94 -29.59
C SER A 82 -1.79 13.01 -28.41
N GLU A 83 -0.80 12.67 -27.59
CA GLU A 83 -0.97 11.68 -26.53
C GLU A 83 -1.77 12.21 -25.35
N ARG A 84 -2.53 11.28 -24.76
CA ARG A 84 -3.31 11.58 -23.58
C ARG A 84 -2.40 11.97 -22.43
N PHE A 85 -2.84 12.95 -21.66
CA PHE A 85 -2.13 13.45 -20.48
C PHE A 85 -0.75 14.07 -20.76
N GLN A 86 -0.35 14.29 -22.02
CA GLN A 86 0.98 14.79 -22.37
C GLN A 86 1.38 16.07 -21.59
N GLY A 87 0.42 16.96 -21.34
CA GLY A 87 0.62 18.22 -20.61
C GLY A 87 0.44 18.14 -19.09
N GLN A 88 0.20 16.95 -18.52
CA GLN A 88 0.08 16.78 -17.07
C GLN A 88 1.45 16.55 -16.43
N PRO A 89 1.67 17.03 -15.19
CA PRO A 89 2.94 16.84 -14.49
C PRO A 89 3.19 15.37 -14.15
N ALA A 90 4.42 14.91 -14.29
CA ALA A 90 4.83 13.52 -14.17
C ALA A 90 6.02 13.31 -13.19
N PRO A 91 5.92 13.73 -11.91
CA PRO A 91 7.09 13.78 -11.02
C PRO A 91 7.52 12.43 -10.42
N PHE A 92 6.70 11.38 -10.51
CA PHE A 92 6.93 10.14 -9.78
C PHE A 92 7.62 9.05 -10.58
N GLN A 93 8.36 8.19 -9.87
CA GLN A 93 9.10 7.07 -10.47
C GLN A 93 8.45 5.72 -10.18
N CYS A 94 7.72 5.61 -9.07
CA CYS A 94 6.97 4.44 -8.68
C CYS A 94 5.70 4.86 -7.94
N SER A 95 4.86 3.88 -7.68
CA SER A 95 3.66 3.99 -6.85
C SER A 95 3.78 3.13 -5.61
N GLY A 96 2.91 3.36 -4.65
CA GLY A 96 2.80 2.55 -3.45
C GLY A 96 1.49 2.80 -2.74
N PHE A 97 1.17 1.97 -1.75
CA PHE A 97 -0.13 2.03 -1.10
C PHE A 97 -0.10 1.63 0.37
N LEU A 98 -0.96 2.29 1.15
CA LEU A 98 -1.04 2.14 2.60
C LEU A 98 -1.70 0.80 2.98
N VAL A 99 -1.05 0.01 3.83
CA VAL A 99 -1.56 -1.27 4.37
C VAL A 99 -1.55 -1.32 5.91
N GLY A 100 -1.15 -0.23 6.56
CA GLY A 100 -1.27 0.01 8.00
C GLY A 100 -1.09 1.50 8.28
N PRO A 101 -1.28 1.98 9.52
CA PRO A 101 -1.20 3.42 9.84
C PRO A 101 0.04 4.14 9.29
N ASP A 102 1.19 3.47 9.27
CA ASP A 102 2.48 3.95 8.76
C ASP A 102 3.20 2.90 7.89
N LEU A 103 2.47 1.88 7.42
CA LEU A 103 3.04 0.81 6.58
C LEU A 103 2.58 0.96 5.15
N LEU A 104 3.54 1.00 4.23
CA LEU A 104 3.31 1.18 2.80
C LEU A 104 3.94 0.02 2.03
N VAL A 105 3.22 -0.47 1.03
CA VAL A 105 3.72 -1.48 0.08
C VAL A 105 4.06 -0.82 -1.25
N THR A 106 5.14 -1.28 -1.86
CA THR A 106 5.59 -0.91 -3.21
C THR A 106 6.28 -2.12 -3.87
N ALA A 107 6.71 -1.99 -5.12
CA ALA A 107 7.61 -2.95 -5.75
C ALA A 107 9.00 -2.93 -5.08
N GLY A 108 9.66 -4.08 -5.04
CA GLY A 108 11.00 -4.29 -4.50
C GLY A 108 12.05 -3.50 -5.27
N HIS A 109 11.99 -3.45 -6.61
CA HIS A 109 12.93 -2.62 -7.38
C HIS A 109 12.82 -1.10 -7.12
N CYS A 110 11.66 -0.63 -6.64
CA CYS A 110 11.48 0.76 -6.27
C CYS A 110 12.20 1.09 -4.95
N VAL A 111 12.12 0.18 -3.97
CA VAL A 111 12.78 0.25 -2.66
C VAL A 111 13.35 -1.13 -2.28
N SER A 112 14.55 -1.40 -2.77
CA SER A 112 15.23 -2.70 -2.62
C SER A 112 15.78 -2.94 -1.23
N ASP A 113 16.20 -1.86 -0.57
CA ASP A 113 16.97 -1.90 0.67
C ASP A 113 16.87 -0.56 1.42
N GLN A 114 17.53 -0.53 2.58
CA GLN A 114 17.52 0.62 3.47
C GLN A 114 18.22 1.86 2.87
N GLN A 115 19.23 1.67 2.02
CA GLN A 115 19.93 2.78 1.37
C GLN A 115 18.97 3.46 0.39
N ARG A 116 18.28 2.69 -0.45
CA ARG A 116 17.25 3.23 -1.35
C ARG A 116 16.10 3.88 -0.59
N CYS A 117 15.64 3.27 0.51
CA CYS A 117 14.62 3.82 1.40
C CYS A 117 15.01 5.22 1.92
N SER A 118 16.24 5.39 2.39
CA SER A 118 16.69 6.66 3.00
C SER A 118 16.63 7.89 2.08
N VAL A 119 16.61 7.69 0.76
CA VAL A 119 16.66 8.76 -0.25
C VAL A 119 15.34 8.98 -0.99
N VAL A 120 14.26 8.29 -0.61
CA VAL A 120 12.93 8.47 -1.22
C VAL A 120 11.92 9.09 -0.27
N SER A 121 10.97 9.78 -0.87
CA SER A 121 9.78 10.30 -0.22
C SER A 121 8.53 9.81 -0.95
N TRP A 122 7.42 9.77 -0.20
CA TRP A 122 6.11 9.31 -0.64
C TRP A 122 5.12 10.46 -0.54
N VAL A 123 4.41 10.72 -1.62
CA VAL A 123 3.49 11.85 -1.76
C VAL A 123 2.08 11.35 -1.97
N PHE A 124 1.20 11.63 -1.02
CA PHE A 124 -0.23 11.33 -1.11
C PHE A 124 -0.99 12.51 -1.72
N ASP A 125 -2.19 12.25 -2.25
CA ASP A 125 -3.13 13.24 -2.78
C ASP A 125 -2.63 14.09 -3.98
N PHE A 126 -1.63 13.62 -4.71
CA PHE A 126 -1.26 14.23 -5.99
C PHE A 126 -2.22 13.75 -7.10
N LYS A 127 -3.35 14.44 -7.23
CA LYS A 127 -4.44 14.12 -8.17
C LYS A 127 -4.98 15.38 -8.84
N ILE A 128 -5.59 15.24 -10.03
CA ILE A 128 -6.24 16.36 -10.71
C ILE A 128 -7.47 16.82 -9.92
N SER A 129 -7.58 18.13 -9.71
CA SER A 129 -8.76 18.74 -9.10
C SER A 129 -9.95 18.74 -10.06
N PRO A 130 -11.16 18.33 -9.63
CA PRO A 130 -12.35 18.36 -10.47
C PRO A 130 -12.75 19.78 -10.89
N ASN A 131 -12.39 20.81 -10.10
CA ASN A 131 -12.81 22.18 -10.35
C ASN A 131 -11.87 22.91 -11.31
N SER A 132 -10.55 22.79 -11.10
CA SER A 132 -9.56 23.50 -11.91
C SER A 132 -9.02 22.66 -13.07
N LEU A 133 -9.27 21.34 -13.07
CA LEU A 133 -8.71 20.36 -14.01
C LEU A 133 -7.17 20.39 -14.06
N LYS A 134 -6.53 20.85 -12.99
CA LYS A 134 -5.07 20.92 -12.83
C LYS A 134 -4.61 20.11 -11.63
N ALA A 135 -3.38 19.63 -11.68
CA ALA A 135 -2.68 19.05 -10.54
C ALA A 135 -2.26 20.15 -9.55
N PRO A 136 -2.08 19.82 -8.26
CA PRO A 136 -1.51 20.76 -7.30
C PRO A 136 -0.03 21.05 -7.65
N VAL A 137 0.36 22.32 -7.60
CA VAL A 137 1.77 22.73 -7.82
C VAL A 137 2.64 22.45 -6.58
N MET A 138 2.03 22.55 -5.40
CA MET A 138 2.71 22.39 -4.10
C MET A 138 1.95 21.39 -3.24
N MET A 139 2.69 20.52 -2.57
CA MET A 139 2.18 19.52 -1.65
C MET A 139 2.42 19.94 -0.21
N LYS A 140 1.40 19.87 0.64
CA LYS A 140 1.52 20.18 2.07
C LYS A 140 2.43 19.15 2.75
N ASN A 141 3.15 19.57 3.79
CA ASN A 141 3.99 18.65 4.60
C ASN A 141 3.19 17.45 5.14
N ALA A 142 1.91 17.64 5.47
CA ALA A 142 1.01 16.58 5.90
C ALA A 142 0.82 15.45 4.87
N ASN A 143 1.17 15.65 3.60
CA ASN A 143 1.04 14.66 2.53
C ASN A 143 2.38 14.10 2.04
N ILE A 144 3.51 14.50 2.65
CA ILE A 144 4.86 14.08 2.23
C ILE A 144 5.51 13.27 3.35
N TYR A 145 5.86 12.02 3.07
CA TYR A 145 6.36 11.07 4.05
C TYR A 145 7.73 10.55 3.62
N ARG A 146 8.66 10.39 4.55
CA ARG A 146 9.93 9.73 4.25
C ARG A 146 9.78 8.23 4.49
N CYS A 147 10.51 7.44 3.71
CA CYS A 147 10.72 6.04 4.05
C CYS A 147 11.67 5.99 5.24
N LYS A 148 11.22 5.40 6.35
CA LYS A 148 11.99 5.27 7.59
C LYS A 148 12.76 3.97 7.61
N GLU A 149 12.10 2.88 7.25
CA GLU A 149 12.65 1.54 7.40
C GLU A 149 12.06 0.57 6.39
N VAL A 150 12.89 -0.32 5.85
CA VAL A 150 12.43 -1.48 5.08
C VAL A 150 12.10 -2.61 6.05
N VAL A 151 10.82 -3.00 6.08
CA VAL A 151 10.32 -4.07 6.96
C VAL A 151 10.58 -5.45 6.36
N GLU A 152 10.21 -5.62 5.09
CA GLU A 152 10.33 -6.87 4.36
C GLU A 152 10.42 -6.54 2.86
N ALA A 153 11.50 -6.91 2.19
CA ALA A 153 11.64 -6.73 0.75
C ALA A 153 12.15 -8.00 0.10
N LYS A 154 11.73 -8.20 -1.15
CA LYS A 154 12.23 -9.23 -2.06
C LYS A 154 12.28 -8.65 -3.46
N TYR A 155 13.45 -8.73 -4.08
CA TYR A 155 13.68 -8.33 -5.47
C TYR A 155 14.38 -9.43 -6.29
N GLU A 156 14.93 -10.46 -5.63
CA GLU A 156 15.53 -11.60 -6.31
C GLU A 156 14.44 -12.62 -6.74
N GLY A 157 14.47 -13.02 -8.01
CA GLY A 157 13.53 -14.00 -8.58
C GLY A 157 12.30 -13.36 -9.25
N LEU A 158 11.13 -14.01 -9.16
CA LEU A 158 9.91 -13.56 -9.85
C LEU A 158 8.95 -12.78 -8.93
N ALA A 159 9.19 -12.81 -7.62
CA ALA A 159 8.51 -11.97 -6.63
C ALA A 159 9.27 -10.66 -6.43
N ASP A 160 8.53 -9.55 -6.54
CA ASP A 160 9.08 -8.20 -6.49
C ASP A 160 8.20 -7.33 -5.58
N TYR A 161 8.63 -7.13 -4.33
CA TYR A 161 7.87 -6.33 -3.37
C TYR A 161 8.76 -5.71 -2.31
N SER A 162 8.25 -4.64 -1.70
CA SER A 162 8.80 -4.04 -0.50
C SER A 162 7.66 -3.57 0.39
N LEU A 163 7.66 -4.03 1.64
CA LEU A 163 6.90 -3.47 2.74
C LEU A 163 7.84 -2.53 3.50
N ILE A 164 7.44 -1.27 3.61
CA ILE A 164 8.22 -0.24 4.28
C ILE A 164 7.41 0.42 5.39
N LYS A 165 8.11 1.00 6.35
CA LYS A 165 7.59 1.87 7.38
C LYS A 165 7.88 3.32 7.02
N LEU A 166 6.87 4.16 7.11
CA LEU A 166 6.98 5.61 6.94
C LEU A 166 7.47 6.27 8.22
N ASP A 167 7.97 7.50 8.12
CA ASP A 167 8.52 8.23 9.27
C ASP A 167 7.47 8.61 10.33
N ARG A 168 6.19 8.55 9.98
CA ARG A 168 5.05 8.78 10.88
C ARG A 168 3.74 8.20 10.31
N PRO A 169 2.69 8.06 11.13
CA PRO A 169 1.37 7.68 10.68
C PRO A 169 0.77 8.62 9.63
N VAL A 170 0.03 8.03 8.71
CA VAL A 170 -0.71 8.71 7.66
C VAL A 170 -2.12 9.00 8.14
N ILE A 171 -2.39 10.25 8.51
CA ILE A 171 -3.66 10.67 9.10
C ILE A 171 -4.72 10.88 8.02
N GLY A 172 -5.98 10.57 8.36
CA GLY A 172 -7.15 10.82 7.52
C GLY A 172 -7.33 9.83 6.37
N ARG A 173 -6.65 8.69 6.41
CA ARG A 173 -6.70 7.64 5.37
C ARG A 173 -6.82 6.27 6.01
N SER A 174 -7.60 5.40 5.40
CA SER A 174 -7.77 4.02 5.87
C SER A 174 -6.78 3.09 5.16
N PRO A 175 -6.02 2.27 5.90
CA PRO A 175 -5.24 1.20 5.31
C PRO A 175 -6.07 0.31 4.37
N LEU A 176 -5.49 -0.06 3.24
CA LEU A 176 -6.13 -0.94 2.27
C LEU A 176 -6.19 -2.38 2.80
N ILE A 177 -7.30 -3.05 2.52
CA ILE A 177 -7.51 -4.45 2.88
C ILE A 177 -6.78 -5.33 1.86
N THR A 178 -5.92 -6.23 2.33
CA THR A 178 -5.12 -7.12 1.49
C THR A 178 -5.61 -8.56 1.59
N ARG A 179 -5.49 -9.32 0.50
CA ARG A 179 -5.66 -10.78 0.55
C ARG A 179 -4.61 -11.40 1.48
N THR A 180 -5.02 -12.31 2.35
CA THR A 180 -4.13 -12.98 3.30
C THR A 180 -3.95 -14.47 3.01
N ASN A 181 -4.76 -15.05 2.12
CA ASN A 181 -4.66 -16.45 1.76
C ASN A 181 -5.15 -16.75 0.34
N GLY A 182 -4.75 -17.92 -0.16
CA GLY A 182 -5.15 -18.40 -1.48
C GLY A 182 -4.59 -17.56 -2.63
N LYS A 183 -5.14 -17.80 -3.82
CA LYS A 183 -4.83 -17.06 -5.04
C LYS A 183 -6.10 -16.41 -5.57
N ILE A 184 -5.97 -15.28 -6.24
CA ILE A 184 -7.04 -14.71 -7.06
C ILE A 184 -7.49 -15.73 -8.12
N LYS A 185 -8.74 -15.71 -8.56
CA LYS A 185 -9.23 -16.64 -9.60
C LYS A 185 -8.88 -16.11 -11.00
N LEU A 186 -8.67 -17.04 -11.94
CA LEU A 186 -8.55 -16.71 -13.35
C LEU A 186 -9.84 -16.02 -13.84
N GLY A 187 -9.72 -14.97 -14.64
CA GLY A 187 -10.85 -14.20 -15.16
C GLY A 187 -11.49 -13.21 -14.18
N THR A 188 -11.03 -13.15 -12.92
CA THR A 188 -11.49 -12.13 -11.95
C THR A 188 -11.26 -10.74 -12.52
N LYS A 189 -12.30 -9.89 -12.46
CA LYS A 189 -12.20 -8.47 -12.84
C LYS A 189 -11.36 -7.73 -11.81
N ILE A 190 -10.43 -6.94 -12.31
CA ILE A 190 -9.47 -6.20 -11.49
C ILE A 190 -9.37 -4.74 -11.93
N ALA A 191 -8.88 -3.92 -11.01
CA ALA A 191 -8.55 -2.52 -11.25
C ALA A 191 -7.17 -2.21 -10.70
N VAL A 192 -6.52 -1.18 -11.21
CA VAL A 192 -5.25 -0.67 -10.69
C VAL A 192 -5.38 0.81 -10.38
N ILE A 193 -4.77 1.22 -9.26
CA ILE A 193 -4.67 2.62 -8.85
C ILE A 193 -3.22 2.94 -8.55
N GLY A 194 -2.72 3.98 -9.21
CA GLY A 194 -1.30 4.29 -9.21
C GLY A 194 -0.96 5.62 -9.89
N HIS A 195 0.32 5.79 -10.13
CA HIS A 195 0.94 6.94 -10.78
C HIS A 195 1.65 6.48 -12.08
N PRO A 196 0.89 6.04 -13.10
CA PRO A 196 1.49 5.56 -14.34
C PRO A 196 2.24 6.69 -15.03
N SER A 197 3.47 6.41 -15.46
CA SER A 197 4.40 7.40 -16.04
C SER A 197 4.60 8.63 -15.17
N GLY A 198 4.52 8.46 -13.85
CA GLY A 198 4.70 9.53 -12.89
C GLY A 198 3.52 10.50 -12.75
N LEU A 199 2.43 10.27 -13.50
CA LEU A 199 1.26 11.15 -13.57
C LEU A 199 0.56 11.34 -12.21
N PRO A 200 -0.35 12.32 -12.10
CA PRO A 200 -1.30 12.37 -10.99
C PRO A 200 -2.09 11.06 -10.92
N THR A 201 -2.56 10.70 -9.73
CA THR A 201 -3.19 9.39 -9.48
C THR A 201 -4.23 9.06 -10.56
N LYS A 202 -4.08 7.90 -11.20
CA LYS A 202 -5.01 7.36 -12.18
C LYS A 202 -5.68 6.11 -11.65
N VAL A 203 -6.89 5.89 -12.13
CA VAL A 203 -7.65 4.65 -11.95
C VAL A 203 -7.83 4.02 -13.32
N ALA A 204 -7.50 2.73 -13.44
CA ALA A 204 -7.81 1.93 -14.62
C ALA A 204 -8.59 0.69 -14.17
N GLU A 205 -9.83 0.56 -14.64
CA GLU A 205 -10.75 -0.56 -14.31
C GLU A 205 -10.93 -1.49 -15.53
N GLY A 206 -11.75 -2.54 -15.42
CA GLY A 206 -12.17 -3.34 -16.58
C GLY A 206 -11.17 -4.41 -17.05
N ALA A 207 -9.99 -4.48 -16.47
CA ALA A 207 -9.02 -5.55 -16.69
C ALA A 207 -9.44 -6.85 -16.00
N LYS A 208 -8.75 -7.94 -16.35
CA LYS A 208 -8.97 -9.28 -15.79
C LYS A 208 -7.66 -10.00 -15.53
N VAL A 209 -7.70 -10.97 -14.62
CA VAL A 209 -6.63 -11.97 -14.50
C VAL A 209 -6.65 -12.87 -15.73
N VAL A 210 -5.55 -12.89 -16.48
CA VAL A 210 -5.41 -13.66 -17.72
C VAL A 210 -4.55 -14.91 -17.55
N ARG A 211 -3.69 -14.96 -16.53
CA ARG A 211 -2.90 -16.14 -16.19
C ARG A 211 -2.60 -16.18 -14.68
N ASN A 212 -2.62 -17.37 -14.07
CA ASN A 212 -2.49 -17.52 -12.61
C ASN A 212 -1.85 -18.85 -12.17
N ASP A 213 -1.01 -19.43 -13.02
CA ASP A 213 -0.30 -20.70 -12.78
C ASP A 213 0.89 -20.53 -11.82
N SER A 214 1.61 -19.41 -11.90
CA SER A 214 2.76 -19.11 -11.04
C SER A 214 2.42 -19.09 -9.54
N SER A 215 3.37 -19.50 -8.71
CA SER A 215 3.30 -19.39 -7.25
C SER A 215 3.44 -17.96 -6.75
N GLU A 216 4.26 -17.12 -7.41
CA GLU A 216 4.70 -15.81 -6.90
C GLU A 216 3.94 -14.62 -7.51
N TYR A 217 3.37 -14.78 -8.70
CA TYR A 217 2.68 -13.70 -9.39
C TYR A 217 1.51 -14.23 -10.22
N PHE A 218 0.69 -13.33 -10.72
CA PHE A 218 -0.29 -13.58 -11.76
C PHE A 218 -0.13 -12.55 -12.87
N GLN A 219 -0.67 -12.83 -14.05
CA GLN A 219 -0.67 -11.87 -15.16
C GLN A 219 -2.06 -11.30 -15.35
N ALA A 220 -2.09 -10.04 -15.75
CA ALA A 220 -3.29 -9.29 -16.04
C ALA A 220 -3.15 -8.53 -17.36
N ASN A 221 -4.28 -8.19 -17.98
CA ASN A 221 -4.33 -7.21 -19.06
C ASN A 221 -4.64 -5.81 -18.48
N LEU A 222 -3.88 -5.39 -17.48
CA LEU A 222 -4.05 -4.07 -16.88
C LEU A 222 -3.49 -3.02 -17.84
N ASP A 223 -4.22 -1.92 -18.01
CA ASP A 223 -3.74 -0.79 -18.78
C ASP A 223 -2.80 0.07 -17.92
N THR A 224 -1.52 -0.28 -17.96
CA THR A 224 -0.50 0.36 -17.15
C THR A 224 0.68 0.79 -17.99
N PHE A 225 1.38 1.82 -17.52
CA PHE A 225 2.49 2.44 -18.22
C PHE A 225 3.70 2.53 -17.29
N GLY A 226 4.90 2.65 -17.86
CA GLY A 226 6.15 2.69 -17.11
C GLY A 226 6.10 3.68 -15.95
N GLY A 227 6.70 3.35 -14.80
CA GLY A 227 6.58 4.14 -13.57
C GLY A 227 5.36 3.81 -12.70
N ASN A 228 4.48 2.91 -13.15
CA ASN A 228 3.36 2.43 -12.34
C ASN A 228 3.73 1.30 -11.35
N SER A 229 4.98 0.83 -11.36
CA SER A 229 5.47 -0.20 -10.44
C SER A 229 5.18 0.15 -8.98
N GLY A 230 4.72 -0.84 -8.22
CA GLY A 230 4.29 -0.68 -6.83
C GLY A 230 2.81 -0.32 -6.66
N SER A 231 2.06 -0.12 -7.74
CA SER A 231 0.62 0.15 -7.68
C SER A 231 -0.17 -1.01 -7.09
N ALA A 232 -1.24 -0.67 -6.37
CA ALA A 232 -2.18 -1.64 -5.86
C ALA A 232 -3.07 -2.17 -7.00
N VAL A 233 -3.14 -3.49 -7.11
CA VAL A 233 -4.09 -4.18 -7.98
C VAL A 233 -5.21 -4.75 -7.12
N PHE A 234 -6.45 -4.36 -7.43
CA PHE A 234 -7.65 -4.66 -6.65
C PHE A 234 -8.52 -5.67 -7.37
N ASP A 235 -9.13 -6.59 -6.62
CA ASP A 235 -10.35 -7.26 -7.07
C ASP A 235 -11.47 -6.23 -7.16
N SER A 236 -12.06 -6.02 -8.34
CA SER A 236 -13.04 -4.96 -8.57
C SER A 236 -14.33 -5.14 -7.75
N GLY A 237 -14.68 -6.39 -7.42
CA GLY A 237 -15.90 -6.72 -6.67
C GLY A 237 -15.75 -6.51 -5.17
N SER A 238 -14.60 -6.86 -4.60
CA SER A 238 -14.34 -6.80 -3.16
C SER A 238 -13.49 -5.59 -2.72
N GLY A 239 -12.80 -4.92 -3.65
CA GLY A 239 -11.86 -3.83 -3.34
C GLY A 239 -10.65 -4.30 -2.51
N THR A 240 -10.46 -5.61 -2.39
CA THR A 240 -9.30 -6.21 -1.74
C THR A 240 -8.11 -6.05 -2.65
N VAL A 241 -6.96 -5.65 -2.09
CA VAL A 241 -5.69 -5.68 -2.80
C VAL A 241 -5.26 -7.14 -2.99
N GLU A 242 -5.03 -7.49 -4.23
CA GLU A 242 -4.68 -8.84 -4.70
C GLU A 242 -3.18 -8.97 -4.96
N GLY A 243 -2.55 -7.85 -5.30
CA GLY A 243 -1.12 -7.81 -5.56
C GLY A 243 -0.59 -6.43 -5.90
N ILE A 244 0.67 -6.45 -6.31
CA ILE A 244 1.52 -5.30 -6.55
C ILE A 244 1.93 -5.37 -8.02
N LEU A 245 1.61 -4.33 -8.78
CA LEU A 245 2.05 -4.24 -10.16
C LEU A 245 3.57 -4.08 -10.22
N VAL A 246 4.28 -4.91 -10.97
CA VAL A 246 5.76 -4.93 -10.93
C VAL A 246 6.43 -5.02 -12.30
N ARG A 247 5.72 -5.53 -13.31
CA ARG A 247 6.30 -5.81 -14.64
C ARG A 247 5.24 -5.56 -15.70
N GLY A 248 5.56 -4.73 -16.68
CA GLY A 248 4.74 -4.52 -17.86
C GLY A 248 5.49 -4.86 -19.14
N ALA A 249 4.76 -4.86 -20.25
CA ALA A 249 5.31 -4.93 -21.60
C ALA A 249 5.77 -3.54 -22.08
N LYS A 250 5.92 -3.38 -23.39
CA LYS A 250 6.31 -2.09 -24.00
C LYS A 250 5.12 -1.13 -23.98
N ASP A 251 5.23 -0.02 -23.29
CA ASP A 251 4.13 0.94 -23.10
C ASP A 251 4.10 2.07 -24.15
N TYR A 252 5.28 2.44 -24.66
CA TYR A 252 5.46 3.49 -25.66
C TYR A 252 6.36 3.01 -26.80
N GLU A 253 6.18 3.57 -27.98
CA GLU A 253 7.08 3.41 -29.10
C GLU A 253 7.30 4.70 -29.89
N SER A 254 8.47 4.83 -30.50
CA SER A 254 8.80 5.96 -31.35
C SER A 254 7.84 6.03 -32.54
N SER A 255 7.26 7.21 -32.76
CA SER A 255 6.55 7.56 -33.97
C SER A 255 7.53 7.76 -35.13
N ASP A 256 7.17 7.22 -36.30
CA ASP A 256 7.97 7.36 -37.53
C ASP A 256 8.02 8.80 -38.07
N ASP A 257 7.03 9.64 -37.74
CA ASP A 257 6.86 10.97 -38.33
C ASP A 257 7.51 12.10 -37.50
N ASP A 258 7.43 12.02 -36.16
CA ASP A 258 7.76 13.14 -35.27
C ASP A 258 8.94 12.87 -34.31
N GLY A 259 9.48 11.64 -34.27
CA GLY A 259 10.56 11.25 -33.34
C GLY A 259 10.18 11.36 -31.85
N CYS A 260 8.88 11.45 -31.55
CA CYS A 260 8.31 11.42 -30.21
C CYS A 260 7.66 10.06 -29.91
N GLU A 261 7.40 9.80 -28.63
CA GLU A 261 6.81 8.54 -28.17
C GLU A 261 5.28 8.57 -28.29
N VAL A 262 4.70 7.55 -28.93
CA VAL A 262 3.25 7.28 -28.91
C VAL A 262 2.97 6.05 -28.06
N VAL A 263 1.74 5.94 -27.55
CA VAL A 263 1.35 4.73 -26.83
C VAL A 263 1.43 3.54 -27.78
N HIS A 264 2.12 2.49 -27.34
CA HIS A 264 2.26 1.27 -28.13
C HIS A 264 0.89 0.59 -28.31
N LYS A 265 0.50 0.40 -29.56
CA LYS A 265 -0.79 -0.18 -29.94
C LYS A 265 -0.59 -1.44 -30.76
N THR A 266 -1.49 -2.41 -30.57
CA THR A 266 -1.55 -3.64 -31.35
C THR A 266 -2.91 -3.75 -32.04
N ALA A 267 -2.89 -4.15 -33.31
CA ALA A 267 -4.09 -4.59 -34.02
C ALA A 267 -4.44 -6.05 -33.71
N ASP A 268 -3.44 -6.82 -33.24
CA ASP A 268 -3.59 -8.25 -33.00
C ASP A 268 -4.10 -8.53 -31.59
N LYS A 269 -4.98 -9.55 -31.50
CA LYS A 269 -5.41 -10.10 -30.23
C LYS A 269 -4.22 -10.77 -29.52
N ILE A 270 -3.79 -10.21 -28.40
CA ILE A 270 -2.74 -10.82 -27.58
C ILE A 270 -3.24 -12.14 -26.99
N THR A 271 -2.55 -13.22 -27.32
CA THR A 271 -2.82 -14.57 -26.81
C THR A 271 -1.75 -15.07 -25.84
N ASP A 272 -0.52 -14.53 -25.92
CA ASP A 272 0.57 -14.81 -24.98
C ASP A 272 0.80 -13.64 -24.01
N PHE A 273 0.06 -13.66 -22.91
CA PHE A 273 0.25 -12.70 -21.81
C PHE A 273 1.54 -12.93 -21.01
N GLY A 274 2.28 -14.02 -21.26
CA GLY A 274 3.60 -14.23 -20.66
C GLY A 274 4.62 -13.19 -21.13
N LYS A 275 4.51 -12.81 -22.40
CA LYS A 275 5.37 -11.81 -23.04
C LYS A 275 4.79 -10.38 -22.97
N TYR A 276 3.46 -10.27 -22.90
CA TYR A 276 2.74 -9.00 -23.05
C TYR A 276 1.73 -8.69 -21.94
N GLY A 277 1.78 -9.39 -20.80
CA GLY A 277 0.87 -9.18 -19.68
C GLY A 277 1.55 -8.49 -18.51
N GLU A 278 0.75 -7.79 -17.73
CA GLU A 278 1.19 -7.13 -16.52
C GLU A 278 1.39 -8.15 -15.40
N GLY A 279 2.65 -8.35 -15.02
CA GLY A 279 3.05 -9.16 -13.89
C GLY A 279 2.67 -8.47 -12.58
N VAL A 280 1.82 -9.15 -11.82
CA VAL A 280 1.36 -8.68 -10.51
C VAL A 280 1.86 -9.64 -9.43
N THR A 281 2.85 -9.20 -8.65
CA THR A 281 3.35 -9.97 -7.50
C THR A 281 2.26 -10.09 -6.45
N ARG A 282 2.10 -11.29 -5.90
CA ARG A 282 1.00 -11.56 -4.96
C ARG A 282 1.24 -10.84 -3.64
N ILE A 283 0.20 -10.16 -3.14
CA ILE A 283 0.28 -9.52 -1.82
C ILE A 283 0.46 -10.55 -0.68
N THR A 284 0.01 -11.79 -0.91
CA THR A 284 0.15 -12.92 0.03
C THR A 284 1.59 -13.38 0.22
N ASP A 285 2.52 -12.93 -0.61
CA ASP A 285 3.94 -13.29 -0.50
C ASP A 285 4.67 -12.43 0.53
N ILE A 286 4.07 -11.31 0.94
CA ILE A 286 4.56 -10.51 2.07
C ILE A 286 4.14 -11.22 3.37
N LYS A 287 5.07 -11.95 3.97
CA LYS A 287 4.79 -12.81 5.14
C LYS A 287 4.26 -12.00 6.31
N THR A 288 4.80 -10.81 6.53
CA THR A 288 4.36 -9.90 7.59
C THR A 288 2.86 -9.58 7.47
N LEU A 289 2.36 -9.29 6.25
CA LEU A 289 0.94 -9.03 6.02
C LEU A 289 0.09 -10.30 6.09
N ARG A 290 0.58 -11.38 5.49
CA ARG A 290 -0.08 -12.70 5.48
C ARG A 290 -0.40 -13.19 6.89
N TYR A 291 0.56 -13.06 7.81
CA TYR A 291 0.43 -13.59 9.16
C TYR A 291 -0.07 -12.57 10.20
N ARG A 292 -0.13 -11.27 9.86
CA ARG A 292 -0.50 -10.18 10.78
C ARG A 292 -1.69 -10.51 11.68
N TRP A 293 -2.85 -10.78 11.08
CA TRP A 293 -4.09 -10.98 11.83
C TRP A 293 -4.10 -12.29 12.62
N ALA A 294 -3.50 -13.34 12.07
CA ALA A 294 -3.37 -14.62 12.75
C ALA A 294 -2.45 -14.51 13.98
N PHE A 295 -1.37 -13.73 13.90
CA PHE A 295 -0.44 -13.47 15.00
C PHE A 295 -1.09 -12.65 16.10
N LEU A 296 -1.75 -11.54 15.75
CA LEU A 296 -2.47 -10.69 16.71
C LEU A 296 -3.57 -11.46 17.42
N LYS A 297 -4.34 -12.28 16.68
CA LYS A 297 -5.38 -13.12 17.28
C LYS A 297 -4.79 -14.16 18.22
N ALA A 298 -3.71 -14.84 17.83
CA ALA A 298 -3.04 -15.82 18.68
C ALA A 298 -2.51 -15.19 19.98
N ALA A 299 -1.93 -13.97 19.88
CA ALA A 299 -1.48 -13.23 21.05
C ALA A 299 -2.63 -12.83 21.98
N GLN A 300 -3.76 -12.40 21.42
CA GLN A 300 -4.96 -12.04 22.16
C GLN A 300 -5.57 -13.25 22.90
N THR A 301 -5.61 -14.43 22.26
CA THR A 301 -6.23 -15.64 22.83
C THR A 301 -5.28 -16.51 23.64
N GLY A 302 -4.00 -16.15 23.74
CA GLY A 302 -3.02 -16.92 24.50
C GLY A 302 -2.49 -18.17 23.80
N ASP A 303 -2.70 -18.30 22.49
CA ASP A 303 -2.21 -19.42 21.68
C ASP A 303 -0.71 -19.27 21.44
N ILE A 304 0.07 -19.61 22.47
CA ILE A 304 1.52 -19.43 22.50
C ILE A 304 2.24 -20.23 21.43
N GLU A 305 1.76 -21.44 21.10
CA GLU A 305 2.38 -22.28 20.09
C GLU A 305 2.20 -21.68 18.70
N LYS A 306 1.02 -21.11 18.40
CA LYS A 306 0.81 -20.36 17.16
C LYS A 306 1.60 -19.05 17.12
N VAL A 307 1.72 -18.33 18.24
CA VAL A 307 2.59 -17.14 18.33
C VAL A 307 4.03 -17.51 17.97
N LYS A 308 4.61 -18.54 18.60
CA LYS A 308 5.97 -19.02 18.31
C LYS A 308 6.12 -19.49 16.86
N SER A 309 5.16 -20.28 16.37
CA SER A 309 5.17 -20.83 15.01
C SER A 309 5.12 -19.77 13.92
N ILE A 310 4.39 -18.66 14.17
CA ILE A 310 4.35 -17.54 13.23
C ILE A 310 5.61 -16.68 13.37
N ALA A 311 6.03 -16.36 14.61
CA ALA A 311 7.21 -15.54 14.86
C ALA A 311 8.47 -16.13 14.19
N SER A 312 8.64 -17.45 14.22
CA SER A 312 9.78 -18.12 13.57
C SER A 312 9.81 -18.01 12.03
N LYS A 313 8.70 -17.59 11.40
CA LYS A 313 8.59 -17.42 9.93
C LYS A 313 8.86 -15.98 9.48
N LEU A 314 9.00 -15.06 10.43
CA LEU A 314 9.09 -13.62 10.20
C LEU A 314 10.48 -13.11 10.56
N LYS A 315 10.93 -12.05 9.87
CA LYS A 315 12.18 -11.35 10.23
C LYS A 315 12.04 -10.60 11.55
N SER A 316 10.88 -9.98 11.77
CA SER A 316 10.53 -9.28 13.01
C SER A 316 9.02 -9.31 13.19
N VAL A 317 8.57 -9.30 14.45
CA VAL A 317 7.15 -9.18 14.82
C VAL A 317 6.78 -7.75 15.24
N GLU A 318 7.75 -6.82 15.29
CA GLU A 318 7.52 -5.43 15.71
C GLU A 318 6.56 -4.69 14.78
N PHE A 319 6.55 -5.05 13.49
CA PHE A 319 5.70 -4.44 12.46
C PHE A 319 4.31 -5.08 12.35
N ILE A 320 3.94 -5.92 13.32
CA ILE A 320 2.63 -6.55 13.40
C ILE A 320 1.79 -5.83 14.48
N TYR A 321 0.89 -4.99 14.00
CA TYR A 321 -0.10 -4.27 14.79
C TYR A 321 -1.41 -4.13 14.01
N ASP A 322 -2.49 -3.90 14.74
CA ASP A 322 -3.78 -3.57 14.13
C ASP A 322 -3.86 -2.11 13.66
N ASN A 323 -5.02 -1.71 13.15
CA ASN A 323 -5.24 -0.36 12.66
C ASN A 323 -5.20 0.70 13.78
N GLY A 324 -5.44 0.34 15.04
CA GLY A 324 -5.26 1.21 16.20
C GLY A 324 -3.82 1.21 16.74
N ARG A 325 -2.87 0.63 15.98
CA ARG A 325 -1.48 0.37 16.37
C ARG A 325 -1.34 -0.48 17.65
N ASN A 326 -2.34 -1.29 18.01
CA ASN A 326 -2.18 -2.24 19.10
C ASN A 326 -1.27 -3.37 18.62
N THR A 327 -0.10 -3.49 19.24
CA THR A 327 0.83 -4.61 19.01
C THR A 327 0.31 -5.88 19.69
N ALA A 328 0.93 -7.02 19.36
CA ALA A 328 0.67 -8.28 20.05
C ALA A 328 0.84 -8.17 21.58
N LEU A 329 1.77 -7.33 22.07
CA LEU A 329 2.01 -7.14 23.50
C LEU A 329 0.83 -6.41 24.16
N HIS A 330 0.24 -5.40 23.50
CA HIS A 330 -0.97 -4.73 23.98
C HIS A 330 -2.12 -5.72 24.13
N LEU A 331 -2.37 -6.52 23.10
CA LEU A 331 -3.48 -7.48 23.09
C LEU A 331 -3.27 -8.60 24.13
N ALA A 332 -2.07 -9.14 24.24
CA ALA A 332 -1.74 -10.16 25.24
C ALA A 332 -1.86 -9.62 26.68
N ALA A 333 -1.36 -8.40 26.92
CA ALA A 333 -1.44 -7.73 28.22
C ALA A 333 -2.89 -7.46 28.65
N LYS A 334 -3.72 -6.94 27.74
CA LYS A 334 -5.15 -6.69 27.98
C LYS A 334 -5.92 -7.97 28.36
N ASN A 335 -5.52 -9.12 27.82
CA ASN A 335 -6.23 -10.39 28.00
C ASN A 335 -5.52 -11.32 29.01
N ASN A 336 -4.61 -10.79 29.83
CA ASN A 336 -3.84 -11.53 30.83
C ASN A 336 -3.09 -12.77 30.28
N GLN A 337 -2.69 -12.74 29.01
CA GLN A 337 -2.02 -13.86 28.34
C GLN A 337 -0.53 -13.91 28.72
N THR A 338 -0.26 -14.29 29.96
CA THR A 338 1.06 -14.18 30.60
C THR A 338 2.16 -14.93 29.85
N SER A 339 1.87 -16.12 29.30
CA SER A 339 2.84 -16.90 28.51
C SER A 339 3.28 -16.15 27.26
N VAL A 340 2.33 -15.52 26.55
CA VAL A 340 2.58 -14.68 25.38
C VAL A 340 3.32 -13.41 25.77
N VAL A 341 2.92 -12.71 26.84
CA VAL A 341 3.62 -11.51 27.34
C VAL A 341 5.10 -11.81 27.59
N LYS A 342 5.39 -12.88 28.34
CA LYS A 342 6.77 -13.30 28.62
C LYS A 342 7.56 -13.60 27.34
N TYR A 343 6.94 -14.29 26.38
CA TYR A 343 7.58 -14.61 25.11
C TYR A 343 7.89 -13.35 24.30
N LEU A 344 6.94 -12.43 24.16
CA LEU A 344 7.11 -11.20 23.39
C LEU A 344 8.18 -10.29 24.00
N ILE A 345 8.24 -10.16 25.33
CA ILE A 345 9.32 -9.45 26.03
C ILE A 345 10.67 -10.08 25.70
N LYS A 346 10.79 -11.42 25.77
CA LYS A 346 12.03 -12.13 25.42
C LYS A 346 12.38 -11.98 23.94
N ALA A 347 11.41 -11.81 23.06
CA ALA A 347 11.60 -11.55 21.63
C ALA A 347 12.06 -10.11 21.34
N GLY A 348 12.23 -9.26 22.35
CA GLY A 348 12.80 -7.92 22.20
C GLY A 348 11.88 -6.91 21.54
N VAL A 349 10.55 -7.14 21.55
CA VAL A 349 9.60 -6.14 21.03
C VAL A 349 9.69 -4.85 21.86
N ASN A 350 9.39 -3.71 21.26
CA ASN A 350 9.30 -2.45 21.99
C ASN A 350 8.19 -2.51 23.06
N ILE A 351 8.61 -2.62 24.33
CA ILE A 351 7.72 -2.71 25.50
C ILE A 351 6.91 -1.42 25.68
N ASN A 352 7.48 -0.28 25.29
CA ASN A 352 6.92 1.05 25.42
C ASN A 352 6.31 1.56 24.10
N ALA A 353 5.97 0.66 23.19
CA ALA A 353 5.23 1.04 21.98
C ALA A 353 3.90 1.69 22.37
N TYR A 354 3.60 2.83 21.76
CA TYR A 354 2.33 3.54 21.92
C TYR A 354 1.34 3.07 20.84
N ASN A 355 0.09 2.85 21.22
CA ASN A 355 -1.01 2.72 20.26
C ASN A 355 -1.49 4.11 19.77
N GLU A 356 -2.57 4.21 18.99
CA GLU A 356 -3.10 5.51 18.51
C GLU A 356 -3.61 6.42 19.63
N ASP A 357 -4.12 5.85 20.72
CA ASP A 357 -4.59 6.59 21.90
C ASP A 357 -3.45 6.97 22.87
N GLY A 358 -2.20 6.66 22.52
CA GLY A 358 -1.06 6.83 23.41
C GLY A 358 -1.03 5.82 24.57
N ASN A 359 -1.79 4.74 24.51
CA ASN A 359 -1.69 3.68 25.50
C ASN A 359 -0.50 2.77 25.18
N THR A 360 0.21 2.33 26.22
CA THR A 360 1.22 1.25 26.16
C THR A 360 0.60 -0.07 26.59
N ALA A 361 1.33 -1.18 26.43
CA ALA A 361 0.87 -2.47 26.96
C ALA A 361 0.63 -2.45 28.48
N LEU A 362 1.35 -1.61 29.23
CA LEU A 362 1.18 -1.47 30.68
C LEU A 362 -0.16 -0.81 31.03
N HIS A 363 -0.62 0.17 30.24
CA HIS A 363 -1.94 0.78 30.42
C HIS A 363 -3.05 -0.27 30.28
N PHE A 364 -2.99 -1.11 29.25
CA PHE A 364 -3.96 -2.18 29.03
C PHE A 364 -3.89 -3.26 30.13
N ALA A 365 -2.70 -3.63 30.60
CA ALA A 365 -2.56 -4.60 31.69
C ALA A 365 -3.20 -4.08 32.99
N ALA A 366 -3.01 -2.80 33.30
CA ALA A 366 -3.55 -2.16 34.49
C ALA A 366 -5.08 -2.02 34.42
N GLU A 367 -5.60 -1.54 33.27
CA GLU A 367 -7.04 -1.46 32.99
C GLU A 367 -7.74 -2.82 33.13
N ALA A 368 -7.11 -3.86 32.59
CA ALA A 368 -7.66 -5.22 32.62
C ALA A 368 -7.53 -5.93 33.99
N GLY A 369 -6.91 -5.31 35.00
CA GLY A 369 -6.68 -5.98 36.28
C GLY A 369 -5.67 -7.14 36.20
N SER A 370 -4.80 -7.16 35.18
CA SER A 370 -3.88 -8.26 34.90
C SER A 370 -2.58 -8.15 35.71
N GLN A 371 -2.64 -8.45 37.01
CA GLN A 371 -1.52 -8.27 37.96
C GLN A 371 -0.22 -8.94 37.49
N THR A 372 -0.30 -10.15 36.94
CA THR A 372 0.87 -10.87 36.44
C THR A 372 1.48 -10.19 35.22
N ALA A 373 0.66 -9.68 34.29
CA ALA A 373 1.16 -8.95 33.12
C ALA A 373 1.82 -7.63 33.54
N VAL A 374 1.21 -6.89 34.48
CA VAL A 374 1.78 -5.66 35.07
C VAL A 374 3.16 -5.95 35.65
N ALA A 375 3.28 -6.95 36.53
CA ALA A 375 4.55 -7.31 37.15
C ALA A 375 5.62 -7.61 36.09
N ARG A 376 5.30 -8.43 35.08
CA ARG A 376 6.26 -8.79 34.02
C ARG A 376 6.68 -7.61 33.16
N LEU A 377 5.78 -6.68 32.86
CA LEU A 377 6.09 -5.48 32.09
C LEU A 377 6.99 -4.53 32.89
N VAL A 378 6.68 -4.31 34.17
CA VAL A 378 7.49 -3.47 35.08
C VAL A 378 8.89 -4.07 35.26
N ASP A 379 8.99 -5.38 35.52
CA ASP A 379 10.27 -6.10 35.65
C ASP A 379 11.12 -5.99 34.37
N ALA A 380 10.47 -5.91 33.21
CA ALA A 380 11.11 -5.76 31.91
C ALA A 380 11.43 -4.31 31.54
N GLY A 381 11.21 -3.34 32.43
CA GLY A 381 11.54 -1.93 32.21
C GLY A 381 10.49 -1.14 31.43
N ALA A 382 9.21 -1.55 31.50
CA ALA A 382 8.12 -0.70 31.01
C ALA A 382 8.14 0.67 31.71
N ASP A 383 7.95 1.74 30.94
CA ASP A 383 7.85 3.09 31.46
C ASP A 383 6.53 3.26 32.23
N VAL A 384 6.64 3.25 33.55
CA VAL A 384 5.50 3.40 34.47
C VAL A 384 4.96 4.83 34.52
N LEU A 385 5.72 5.81 34.03
CA LEU A 385 5.36 7.23 33.97
C LEU A 385 4.83 7.65 32.59
N ALA A 386 4.83 6.74 31.61
CA ALA A 386 4.27 6.97 30.29
C ALA A 386 2.82 7.45 30.41
N LYS A 387 2.49 8.53 29.67
CA LYS A 387 1.14 9.11 29.63
C LYS A 387 0.50 8.89 28.27
N ASN A 388 -0.76 8.48 28.29
CA ASN A 388 -1.56 8.41 27.08
C ASN A 388 -2.03 9.79 26.61
N ASN A 389 -2.80 9.85 25.51
CA ASN A 389 -3.28 11.11 24.94
C ASN A 389 -4.25 11.88 25.86
N LEU A 390 -4.78 11.23 26.91
CA LEU A 390 -5.59 11.86 27.97
C LEU A 390 -4.75 12.30 29.18
N GLY A 391 -3.42 12.17 29.12
CA GLY A 391 -2.52 12.50 30.22
C GLY A 391 -2.51 11.48 31.36
N GLN A 392 -3.12 10.31 31.17
CA GLN A 392 -3.25 9.25 32.18
C GLN A 392 -2.06 8.30 32.13
N THR A 393 -1.55 7.90 33.29
CA THR A 393 -0.56 6.83 33.46
C THR A 393 -1.25 5.47 33.58
N ALA A 394 -0.47 4.39 33.60
CA ALA A 394 -1.01 3.06 33.86
C ALA A 394 -1.70 2.94 35.24
N VAL A 395 -1.26 3.69 36.26
CA VAL A 395 -1.93 3.71 37.57
C VAL A 395 -3.30 4.35 37.48
N ASP A 396 -3.42 5.44 36.74
CA ASP A 396 -4.71 6.13 36.54
C ASP A 396 -5.71 5.26 35.78
N ARG A 397 -5.21 4.33 34.94
CA ARG A 397 -6.02 3.33 34.23
C ARG A 397 -6.34 2.09 35.06
N ALA A 398 -5.67 1.86 36.20
CA ALA A 398 -5.87 0.66 36.98
C ALA A 398 -7.31 0.57 37.51
N SER A 399 -7.93 -0.61 37.39
CA SER A 399 -9.26 -0.84 37.96
C SER A 399 -9.28 -0.54 39.46
N LEU A 400 -10.34 0.14 39.95
CA LEU A 400 -10.51 0.51 41.36
C LEU A 400 -10.45 -0.69 42.31
N MET A 401 -10.79 -1.89 41.81
CA MET A 401 -10.75 -3.13 42.59
C MET A 401 -9.37 -3.82 42.61
N SER A 402 -8.36 -3.30 41.91
CA SER A 402 -7.05 -3.94 41.73
C SER A 402 -5.96 -3.36 42.65
N PHE A 403 -6.16 -3.44 43.97
CA PHE A 403 -5.23 -2.89 44.97
C PHE A 403 -3.77 -3.38 44.78
N GLY A 404 -3.57 -4.67 44.45
CA GLY A 404 -2.25 -5.23 44.20
C GLY A 404 -1.51 -4.60 43.00
N ILE A 405 -2.24 -4.23 41.94
CA ILE A 405 -1.66 -3.55 40.77
C ILE A 405 -1.22 -2.14 41.12
N LYS A 406 -2.10 -1.41 41.81
CA LYS A 406 -1.79 -0.06 42.26
C LYS A 406 -0.54 -0.05 43.14
N LEU A 407 -0.43 -1.02 44.07
CA LEU A 407 0.76 -1.17 44.91
C LEU A 407 2.05 -1.44 44.10
N ILE A 408 2.00 -2.34 43.10
CA ILE A 408 3.15 -2.64 42.23
C ILE A 408 3.60 -1.38 41.49
N LEU A 409 2.66 -0.67 40.87
CA LEU A 409 2.94 0.50 40.06
C LEU A 409 3.39 1.69 40.94
N ASP A 410 2.74 1.95 42.07
CA ASP A 410 3.14 3.01 43.02
C ASP A 410 4.55 2.78 43.55
N ARG A 411 4.92 1.52 43.82
CA ARG A 411 6.30 1.18 44.21
C ARG A 411 7.27 1.42 43.07
N ALA A 412 6.91 1.06 41.84
CA ALA A 412 7.75 1.28 40.67
C ALA A 412 7.96 2.78 40.39
N MET A 413 6.91 3.60 40.46
CA MET A 413 7.00 5.06 40.27
C MET A 413 7.94 5.71 41.30
N ARG A 414 7.79 5.38 42.60
CA ARG A 414 8.71 5.89 43.64
C ARG A 414 10.17 5.53 43.39
N ASN A 415 10.44 4.35 42.81
CA ASN A 415 11.79 3.95 42.45
C ASN A 415 12.33 4.73 41.25
N SER A 416 11.48 5.03 40.26
CA SER A 416 11.82 5.89 39.12
C SER A 416 12.15 7.32 39.56
N ASP A 417 11.35 7.91 40.44
CA ASP A 417 11.58 9.27 40.96
C ASP A 417 12.90 9.35 41.75
N LYS A 418 13.19 8.34 42.58
CA LYS A 418 14.48 8.26 43.28
C LYS A 418 15.66 8.18 42.32
N ARG A 419 15.55 7.41 41.23
CA ARG A 419 16.59 7.35 40.20
C ARG A 419 16.77 8.70 39.50
N ALA A 420 15.68 9.38 39.15
CA ALA A 420 15.74 10.70 38.53
C ALA A 420 16.41 11.75 39.44
N LEU A 421 16.14 11.72 40.75
CA LEU A 421 16.76 12.61 41.73
C LEU A 421 18.25 12.34 41.95
N VAL A 422 18.71 11.10 41.83
CA VAL A 422 20.14 10.75 41.89
C VAL A 422 20.85 11.25 40.64
N LEU A 423 20.29 11.02 39.46
CA LEU A 423 20.86 11.46 38.17
C LEU A 423 20.85 12.99 37.98
N ALA A 424 20.03 13.73 38.72
CA ALA A 424 19.99 15.20 38.68
C ALA A 424 20.99 15.86 39.65
N ARG A 425 21.70 15.08 40.45
CA ARG A 425 22.71 15.55 41.42
C ARG A 425 24.15 15.28 40.98
N ASP A 426 24.33 14.47 39.94
CA ASP A 426 25.59 14.25 39.22
C ASP A 426 25.60 15.11 37.95
#